data_AF-A0A3C0E8W5-F1
#
_entry.id   AF-A0A3C0E8W5-F1
#
_cell.length_a   1.000
_cell.length_b   1.000
_cell.length_c   1.000
_cell.angle_alpha   90.00
_cell.angle_beta   90.00
_cell.angle_gamma   90.00
#
_symmetry.space_group_name_H-M   'P 1'
#
loop_
_entity.id
_entity.type
_entity.pdbx_description
1 polymer ?
#
loop_
_entity_poly.entity_id
_entity_poly.type
_entity_poly.pdbx_seq_one_letter_code
_entity_poly.pdbx_strand_id
1 'polypeptide(L)' 'IKGLSGEFVEVARAMGAYTEQITDPAEIVNAIKRGVAATEAGNTVVLEFITRDEGQYSKF' A
#
# COMPACT_ATOMS: atom_id res chain seq x y z
N ILE A 1 4.82 15.42 12.43
CA ILE A 1 4.68 14.82 11.09
C ILE A 1 3.57 13.79 11.21
N LYS A 2 2.39 14.08 10.67
CA LYS A 2 1.25 13.15 10.70
C LYS A 2 1.60 12.06 9.70
N GLY A 3 1.92 10.85 10.17
CA GLY A 3 2.24 9.74 9.28
C GLY A 3 1.06 9.55 8.31
N LEU A 4 1.34 9.57 7.01
CA LEU A 4 0.41 9.15 5.96
C LEU A 4 0.33 7.61 5.95
N SER A 5 0.16 7.00 7.13
CA SER A 5 -0.06 5.58 7.32
C SER A 5 -1.48 5.44 7.83
N GLY A 6 -2.37 4.90 7.01
CA GLY A 6 -3.71 4.57 7.46
C GLY A 6 -3.73 3.16 8.06
N GLU A 7 -4.76 2.87 8.83
CA GLU A 7 -5.10 1.51 9.29
C GLU A 7 -5.63 0.64 8.11
N PHE A 8 -5.35 1.00 6.85
CA PHE A 8 -5.93 0.34 5.68
C PHE A 8 -5.48 -1.12 5.56
N VAL A 9 -4.22 -1.40 5.92
CA VAL A 9 -3.68 -2.76 5.99
C VAL A 9 -4.37 -3.56 7.09
N GLU A 10 -4.59 -2.98 8.27
CA GLU A 10 -5.22 -3.70 9.39
C GLU A 10 -6.71 -3.97 9.13
N VAL A 11 -7.44 -3.02 8.55
CA VAL A 11 -8.83 -3.22 8.12
C VAL A 11 -8.92 -4.27 7.00
N ALA A 12 -8.08 -4.17 5.98
CA ALA A 12 -8.09 -5.13 4.87
C ALA A 12 -7.71 -6.54 5.33
N ARG A 13 -6.74 -6.66 6.25
CA ARG A 13 -6.36 -7.94 6.86
C ARG A 13 -7.48 -8.52 7.70
N ALA A 14 -8.19 -7.72 8.50
CA ALA A 14 -9.36 -8.16 9.27
C ALA A 14 -10.49 -8.70 8.37
N MET A 15 -10.57 -8.21 7.13
CA MET A 15 -11.50 -8.67 6.09
C MET A 15 -10.99 -9.88 5.30
N GLY A 16 -9.80 -10.42 5.63
CA GLY A 16 -9.22 -11.60 4.98
C GLY A 16 -8.47 -11.30 3.68
N ALA A 17 -8.18 -10.03 3.38
CA ALA A 17 -7.37 -9.69 2.22
C ALA A 17 -5.87 -9.99 2.47
N TYR A 18 -5.15 -10.31 1.41
CA TYR A 18 -3.70 -10.23 1.38
C TYR A 18 -3.29 -8.76 1.37
N THR A 19 -2.40 -8.38 2.30
CA THR A 19 -2.05 -6.96 2.52
C THR A 19 -0.55 -6.78 2.63
N GLU A 20 0.01 -5.80 1.93
CA GLU A 20 1.39 -5.33 2.12
C GLU A 20 1.42 -3.82 2.37
N GLN A 21 2.35 -3.37 3.22
CA GLN A 21 2.71 -1.96 3.34
C GLN A 21 4.09 -1.75 2.71
N ILE A 22 4.18 -0.81 1.78
CA ILE A 22 5.38 -0.52 0.99
C ILE A 22 5.86 0.88 1.37
N THR A 23 7.01 0.94 2.06
CA THR A 23 7.65 2.20 2.46
C THR A 23 8.89 2.53 1.64
N ASP A 24 9.45 1.55 0.92
CA ASP A 24 10.60 1.72 0.03
C ASP A 24 10.13 1.76 -1.43
N PRO A 25 10.39 2.85 -2.19
CA PRO A 25 10.08 2.91 -3.61
C PRO A 25 10.71 1.79 -4.46
N ALA A 26 11.85 1.24 -4.04
CA ALA A 26 12.50 0.14 -4.74
C ALA A 26 11.66 -1.16 -4.72
N GLU A 27 10.77 -1.30 -3.73
CA GLU A 27 9.91 -2.48 -3.59
C GLU A 27 8.63 -2.42 -4.44
N ILE A 28 8.29 -1.27 -5.04
CA ILE A 28 7.01 -1.08 -5.74
C ILE A 28 6.78 -2.14 -6.82
N VAL A 29 7.78 -2.38 -7.67
CA VAL A 29 7.66 -3.35 -8.78
C VAL A 29 7.47 -4.76 -8.26
N ASN A 30 8.20 -5.13 -7.20
CA ASN A 30 8.12 -6.46 -6.62
C ASN A 30 6.80 -6.67 -5.88
N ALA A 31 6.33 -5.68 -5.14
CA ALA A 31 5.04 -5.70 -4.45
C ALA A 31 3.87 -5.85 -5.43
N ILE A 32 3.90 -5.13 -6.56
CA ILE A 32 2.88 -5.29 -7.61
C ILE A 32 2.90 -6.70 -8.18
N LYS A 33 4.07 -7.27 -8.48
CA LYS A 33 4.18 -8.66 -8.98
C LYS A 33 3.60 -9.66 -7.98
N ARG A 34 3.90 -9.53 -6.68
CA ARG A 34 3.33 -10.37 -5.62
C ARG A 34 1.81 -10.21 -5.53
N GLY A 35 1.31 -8.98 -5.61
CA GLY A 35 -0.13 -8.69 -5.58
C GLY A 35 -0.89 -9.26 -6.77
N VAL A 36 -0.33 -9.21 -7.97
CA VAL A 36 -0.90 -9.86 -9.16
C VAL A 36 -0.98 -11.38 -8.94
N ALA A 37 0.11 -12.02 -8.53
CA ALA A 37 0.11 -13.46 -8.26
C ALA A 37 -0.90 -13.87 -7.17
N ALA A 38 -1.02 -13.07 -6.10
CA ALA A 38 -2.00 -13.30 -5.04
C ALA A 38 -3.44 -13.14 -5.55
N THR A 39 -3.69 -12.20 -6.45
CA THR A 39 -4.99 -11.99 -7.11
C THR A 39 -5.34 -13.17 -8.03
N GLU A 40 -4.39 -13.63 -8.84
CA GLU A 40 -4.55 -14.81 -9.70
C GLU A 40 -4.81 -16.09 -8.90
N ALA A 41 -4.27 -16.18 -7.69
CA ALA A 41 -4.55 -17.25 -6.73
C ALA A 41 -5.90 -17.12 -6.01
N GLY A 42 -6.72 -16.12 -6.35
CA GLY A 42 -8.07 -15.91 -5.83
C GLY A 42 -8.16 -15.07 -4.57
N ASN A 43 -7.08 -14.41 -4.13
CA ASN A 43 -7.12 -13.54 -2.97
C ASN A 43 -7.54 -12.12 -3.36
N THR A 44 -8.28 -11.46 -2.48
CA THR A 44 -8.42 -9.99 -2.52
C THR A 44 -7.12 -9.38 -2.00
N VAL A 45 -6.59 -8.36 -2.68
CA VAL A 45 -5.26 -7.78 -2.40
C VAL A 45 -5.36 -6.29 -2.12
N VAL A 46 -4.63 -5.82 -1.10
CA VAL A 46 -4.39 -4.40 -0.83
C VAL A 46 -2.89 -4.15 -0.69
N LEU A 47 -2.35 -3.22 -1.49
CA LEU A 47 -0.97 -2.75 -1.39
C LEU A 47 -1.02 -1.27 -0.95
N GLU A 48 -0.57 -0.99 0.26
CA GLU A 48 -0.52 0.38 0.80
C GLU A 48 0.87 0.97 0.55
N PHE A 49 0.94 1.99 -0.30
CA PHE A 49 2.20 2.72 -0.57
C PHE A 49 2.29 3.94 0.34
N ILE A 50 3.25 3.93 1.25
CA ILE A 50 3.49 5.04 2.17
C ILE A 50 4.34 6.09 1.46
N THR A 51 3.76 7.27 1.27
CA THR A 51 4.44 8.43 0.68
C THR A 51 4.86 9.42 1.75
N ARG A 52 5.88 10.23 1.45
CA ARG A 52 6.21 11.40 2.26
C ARG A 52 5.16 12.49 2.06
N ASP A 53 4.91 13.29 3.09
CA ASP A 53 4.15 14.52 2.97
C ASP A 53 4.94 15.52 2.11
N GLU A 54 4.42 15.85 0.93
CA GLU A 54 5.02 16.87 0.07
C GLU A 54 4.50 18.24 0.51
N GLY A 55 5.23 18.91 1.40
CA GLY A 55 4.89 20.26 1.89
C GLY A 55 4.86 21.37 0.83
N GLN A 56 5.08 21.05 -0.45
CA GLN A 56 4.92 21.95 -1.58
C GLN A 56 3.60 21.66 -2.30
N TYR A 57 2.59 22.42 -1.92
CA TYR A 57 1.33 22.50 -2.63
C TYR A 57 1.34 23.77 -3.46
N SER A 58 0.85 23.71 -4.70
CA SER A 58 0.67 24.92 -5.52
C SER A 58 -0.27 25.88 -4.77
N LYS A 59 0.27 27.01 -4.32
CA LYS A 59 -0.51 28.14 -3.82
C LYS A 59 -0.48 29.15 -4.97
N PHE A 60 -1.54 29.12 -5.78
CA PHE A 60 -1.88 30.04 -6.87
C PHE A 60 -0.76 30.93 -7.45
#